data_AF-R7PQW1-F1
#
_entry.id   AF-R7PQW1-F1
#
_cell.length_a   1.000
_cell.length_b   1.000
_cell.length_c   1.000
_cell.angle_alpha   90.00
_cell.angle_beta   90.00
_cell.angle_gamma   90.00
#
_symmetry.space_group_name_H-M   'P 1'
#
loop_
_entity.id
_entity.type
_entity.pdbx_description
1 polymer ?
#
loop_
_entity_poly.entity_id
_entity_poly.type
_entity_poly.pdbx_seq_one_letter_code
_entity_poly.pdbx_strand_id
1 'polypeptide(L)'
;MRDLVPITKIMLTVSVAVWAITLHTPIALLILLLFDILILLISKEFFKNIKAIVLIFIFSILLGVVEYIGDGSLEAGYVSALRMVDMSTIFIYLLGTVRLQHLTAAMVEQLKIPYEYAFMFTAGVRFLPFTAGLRFLPDFIEENRIISEAQACRGVEVKGSFIKKCKHYMAIVRPLMLRSLGRSEIMALSLELRGFGSKDRTFVDNVSPHGLDYIMMTFIVVATISIVYLRIYLGY
;
A
#
# COMPACT_ATOMS: atom_id res chain seq x y z
N MET A 1 -7.63 -1.59 -18.39
CA MET A 1 -7.42 -1.08 -17.01
C MET A 1 -5.95 -1.00 -16.57
N ARG A 2 -5.04 -1.85 -17.08
CA ARG A 2 -3.62 -1.79 -16.69
C ARG A 2 -2.91 -0.51 -17.14
N ASP A 3 -3.26 0.00 -18.32
CA ASP A 3 -2.61 1.19 -18.90
C ASP A 3 -3.23 2.53 -18.49
N LEU A 4 -4.21 2.54 -17.57
CA LEU A 4 -4.72 3.80 -17.04
C LEU A 4 -3.65 4.52 -16.22
N VAL A 5 -3.75 5.85 -16.27
CA VAL A 5 -2.93 6.74 -15.45
C VAL A 5 -3.12 6.43 -13.96
N PRO A 6 -2.03 6.41 -13.16
CA PRO A 6 -2.08 6.15 -11.72
C PRO A 6 -3.09 7.03 -10.98
N ILE A 7 -3.26 8.30 -11.37
CA ILE A 7 -4.21 9.22 -10.73
C ILE A 7 -5.63 8.72 -10.86
N THR A 8 -6.04 8.23 -12.04
CA THR A 8 -7.39 7.68 -12.24
C THR A 8 -7.63 6.50 -11.30
N LYS A 9 -6.61 5.65 -11.08
CA LYS A 9 -6.68 4.50 -10.16
C LYS A 9 -6.74 4.96 -8.69
N ILE A 10 -5.94 5.94 -8.30
CA ILE A 10 -5.99 6.53 -6.94
C ILE A 10 -7.35 7.16 -6.68
N MET A 11 -7.84 7.94 -7.64
CA MET A 11 -9.15 8.60 -7.56
C MET A 11 -10.28 7.57 -7.41
N LEU A 12 -10.22 6.48 -8.18
CA LEU A 12 -11.14 5.36 -8.04
C LEU A 12 -11.08 4.76 -6.64
N THR A 13 -9.88 4.52 -6.08
CA THR A 13 -9.75 3.92 -4.75
C THR A 13 -10.29 4.81 -3.63
N VAL A 14 -10.03 6.12 -3.71
CA VAL A 14 -10.58 7.09 -2.76
C VAL A 14 -12.09 7.16 -2.89
N SER A 15 -12.63 7.11 -4.11
CA SER A 15 -14.07 7.17 -4.34
C SER A 15 -14.80 5.94 -3.82
N VAL A 16 -14.28 4.73 -4.11
CA VAL A 16 -14.81 3.47 -3.55
C VAL A 16 -14.73 3.48 -2.03
N ALA A 17 -13.65 4.01 -1.44
CA ALA A 17 -13.56 4.15 0.01
C ALA A 17 -14.66 5.08 0.57
N VAL A 18 -14.90 6.22 -0.09
CA VAL A 18 -16.02 7.11 0.29
C VAL A 18 -17.36 6.40 0.16
N TRP A 19 -17.58 5.59 -0.88
CA TRP A 19 -18.81 4.83 -1.08
C TRP A 19 -18.99 3.77 0.01
N ALA A 20 -17.95 3.00 0.33
CA ALA A 20 -17.99 1.98 1.39
C ALA A 20 -18.23 2.57 2.80
N ILE A 21 -17.80 3.80 3.07
CA ILE A 21 -18.14 4.52 4.32
C ILE A 21 -19.58 5.03 4.30
N THR A 22 -20.02 5.54 3.15
CA THR A 22 -21.34 6.17 3.00
C THR A 22 -22.47 5.15 3.01
N LEU A 23 -22.23 3.96 2.46
CA LEU A 23 -23.18 2.86 2.40
C LEU A 23 -23.18 2.09 3.74
N HIS A 24 -24.33 2.07 4.40
CA HIS A 24 -24.56 1.33 5.65
C HIS A 24 -25.45 0.10 5.46
N THR A 25 -26.01 -0.13 4.27
CA THR A 25 -26.85 -1.30 4.00
C THR A 25 -26.00 -2.47 3.48
N PRO A 26 -26.21 -3.70 4.00
CA PRO A 26 -25.41 -4.86 3.62
C PRO A 26 -25.57 -5.20 2.13
N ILE A 27 -26.75 -4.95 1.55
CA ILE A 27 -27.02 -5.16 0.12
C ILE A 27 -26.19 -4.20 -0.74
N ALA A 28 -26.08 -2.93 -0.36
CA ALA A 28 -25.31 -1.96 -1.13
C ALA A 28 -23.81 -2.25 -1.07
N LEU A 29 -23.30 -2.68 0.09
CA LEU A 29 -21.91 -3.14 0.23
C LEU A 29 -21.65 -4.41 -0.59
N LEU A 30 -22.59 -5.35 -0.65
CA LEU A 30 -22.44 -6.54 -1.49
C LEU A 30 -22.37 -6.19 -2.99
N ILE A 31 -23.16 -5.22 -3.45
CA ILE A 31 -23.08 -4.71 -4.83
C ILE A 31 -21.71 -4.05 -5.08
N LEU A 32 -21.21 -3.29 -4.11
CA LEU A 32 -19.88 -2.67 -4.19
C LEU A 32 -18.76 -3.72 -4.24
N LEU A 33 -18.85 -4.77 -3.44
CA LEU A 33 -17.91 -5.88 -3.46
C LEU A 33 -17.86 -6.58 -4.82
N LEU A 34 -19.01 -6.83 -5.43
CA LEU A 34 -19.08 -7.42 -6.77
C LEU A 34 -18.43 -6.51 -7.82
N PHE A 35 -18.62 -5.20 -7.69
CA PHE A 35 -17.95 -4.21 -8.54
C PHE A 35 -16.43 -4.22 -8.37
N ASP A 36 -15.93 -4.28 -7.13
CA ASP A 36 -14.49 -4.36 -6.85
C ASP A 36 -13.86 -5.66 -7.37
N ILE A 37 -14.55 -6.80 -7.19
CA ILE A 37 -14.11 -8.09 -7.73
C ILE A 37 -14.07 -8.04 -9.27
N LEU A 38 -15.05 -7.41 -9.91
CA LEU A 38 -15.07 -7.23 -11.37
C LEU A 38 -13.86 -6.42 -11.85
N ILE A 39 -13.52 -5.32 -11.17
CA ILE A 39 -12.33 -4.51 -11.47
C ILE A 39 -11.05 -5.34 -11.35
N LEU A 40 -10.93 -6.15 -10.29
CA LEU A 40 -9.79 -7.05 -10.06
C LEU A 40 -9.66 -8.13 -11.13
N LEU A 41 -10.77 -8.69 -11.59
CA LEU A 41 -10.82 -9.70 -12.64
C LEU A 41 -10.38 -9.11 -13.99
N ILE A 42 -10.94 -7.96 -14.36
CA ILE A 42 -10.57 -7.20 -15.58
C ILE A 42 -9.08 -6.84 -15.55
N SER A 43 -8.54 -6.55 -14.38
CA SER A 43 -7.14 -6.17 -14.20
C SER A 43 -6.18 -7.35 -14.13
N LYS A 44 -6.70 -8.60 -14.16
CA LYS A 44 -5.95 -9.86 -14.05
C LYS A 44 -5.05 -9.93 -12.80
N GLU A 45 -5.38 -9.16 -11.77
CA GLU A 45 -4.65 -9.13 -10.49
C GLU A 45 -5.26 -10.05 -9.44
N PHE A 46 -6.50 -10.51 -9.66
CA PHE A 46 -7.20 -11.44 -8.77
C PHE A 46 -6.40 -12.73 -8.51
N PHE A 47 -5.93 -13.39 -9.56
CA PHE A 47 -5.20 -14.66 -9.44
C PHE A 47 -3.82 -14.50 -8.80
N LYS A 48 -3.16 -13.36 -9.01
CA LYS A 48 -1.84 -13.09 -8.41
C LYS A 48 -1.96 -12.86 -6.90
N ASN A 49 -3.04 -12.22 -6.47
CA ASN A 49 -3.25 -11.81 -5.09
C ASN A 49 -4.25 -12.71 -4.33
N ILE A 50 -4.60 -13.88 -4.87
CA ILE A 50 -5.60 -14.79 -4.30
C ILE A 50 -5.33 -15.13 -2.82
N LYS A 51 -4.05 -15.32 -2.46
CA LYS A 51 -3.65 -15.62 -1.08
C LYS A 51 -3.97 -14.46 -0.12
N ALA A 52 -3.73 -13.23 -0.56
CA ALA A 52 -4.01 -12.03 0.23
C ALA A 52 -5.53 -11.80 0.36
N ILE A 53 -6.28 -11.97 -0.74
CA ILE A 53 -7.75 -11.83 -0.75
C ILE A 53 -8.40 -12.85 0.19
N VAL A 54 -7.98 -14.12 0.13
CA VAL A 54 -8.50 -15.17 1.02
C VAL A 54 -8.18 -14.87 2.48
N LEU A 55 -6.95 -14.43 2.79
CA LEU A 55 -6.56 -14.05 4.15
C LEU A 55 -7.44 -12.92 4.71
N ILE A 56 -7.69 -11.89 3.89
CA ILE A 56 -8.54 -10.75 4.28
C ILE A 56 -9.99 -11.18 4.46
N PHE A 57 -10.50 -12.06 3.61
CA PHE A 57 -11.86 -12.59 3.75
C PHE A 57 -12.03 -13.35 5.08
N ILE A 58 -11.05 -14.20 5.44
CA ILE A 58 -11.03 -14.91 6.73
C ILE A 58 -10.99 -13.92 7.89
N PHE A 59 -10.13 -12.90 7.81
CA PHE A 59 -10.00 -11.90 8.87
C PHE A 59 -11.23 -11.01 9.01
N SER A 60 -11.89 -10.69 7.89
CA SER A 60 -13.15 -9.93 7.86
C SER A 60 -14.27 -10.70 8.56
N ILE A 61 -14.41 -12.00 8.33
CA ILE A 61 -15.37 -12.85 9.06
C ILE A 61 -15.07 -12.79 10.56
N LEU A 62 -13.80 -12.89 10.96
CA LEU A 62 -13.41 -12.78 12.36
C LEU A 62 -13.81 -11.42 12.96
N LEU A 63 -13.56 -10.31 12.26
CA LEU A 63 -13.97 -8.99 12.73
C LEU A 63 -15.48 -8.84 12.80
N GLY A 64 -16.23 -9.35 11.83
CA GLY A 64 -17.69 -9.34 11.86
C GLY A 64 -18.27 -10.10 13.06
N VAL A 65 -17.64 -11.22 13.45
CA VAL A 65 -18.01 -11.96 14.67
C VAL A 65 -17.68 -11.15 15.94
N VAL A 66 -16.51 -10.49 15.98
CA VAL A 66 -16.13 -9.63 17.11
C VAL A 66 -17.13 -8.47 17.27
N GLU A 67 -17.54 -7.86 16.17
CA GLU A 67 -18.50 -6.76 16.17
C GLU A 67 -19.90 -7.21 16.55
N TYR A 68 -20.31 -8.41 16.12
CA TYR A 68 -21.55 -9.03 16.57
C TYR A 68 -21.57 -9.24 18.10
N ILE A 69 -20.45 -9.64 18.70
CA ILE A 69 -20.33 -9.79 20.15
C ILE A 69 -20.40 -8.43 20.86
N GLY A 70 -19.91 -7.35 20.23
CA GLY A 70 -19.89 -6.00 20.78
C GLY A 70 -21.23 -5.29 20.74
N ASP A 71 -21.89 -5.26 19.58
CA ASP A 71 -23.10 -4.48 19.33
C ASP A 71 -24.39 -5.32 19.41
N GLY A 72 -24.28 -6.66 19.35
CA GLY A 72 -25.42 -7.58 19.41
C GLY A 72 -26.30 -7.61 18.15
N SER A 73 -26.06 -6.72 17.18
CA SER A 73 -26.77 -6.67 15.91
C SER A 73 -26.07 -7.53 14.85
N LEU A 74 -26.81 -8.46 14.26
CA LEU A 74 -26.33 -9.28 13.14
C LEU A 74 -26.01 -8.41 11.92
N GLU A 75 -26.76 -7.33 11.72
CA GLU A 75 -26.59 -6.42 10.59
C GLU A 75 -25.28 -5.62 10.69
N ALA A 76 -24.92 -5.16 11.91
CA ALA A 76 -23.68 -4.44 12.14
C ALA A 76 -22.45 -5.30 11.81
N GLY A 77 -22.48 -6.59 12.21
CA GLY A 77 -21.41 -7.54 11.90
C GLY A 77 -21.24 -7.80 10.40
N TYR A 78 -22.33 -7.91 9.64
CA TYR A 78 -22.25 -8.04 8.17
C TYR A 78 -21.73 -6.77 7.50
N VAL A 79 -22.20 -5.60 7.94
CA VAL A 79 -21.78 -4.31 7.39
C VAL A 79 -20.29 -4.08 7.63
N SER A 80 -19.79 -4.35 8.84
CA SER A 80 -18.36 -4.16 9.14
C SER A 80 -17.47 -5.16 8.41
N ALA A 81 -17.88 -6.42 8.34
CA ALA A 81 -17.17 -7.45 7.59
C ALA A 81 -17.06 -7.06 6.10
N LEU A 82 -18.20 -6.77 5.44
CA LEU A 82 -18.22 -6.42 4.02
C LEU A 82 -17.41 -5.15 3.74
N ARG A 83 -17.58 -4.10 4.55
CA ARG A 83 -16.81 -2.85 4.43
C ARG A 83 -15.31 -3.09 4.51
N MET A 84 -14.87 -3.97 5.41
CA MET A 84 -13.46 -4.30 5.53
C MET A 84 -12.94 -5.00 4.26
N VAL A 85 -13.73 -5.93 3.68
CA VAL A 85 -13.35 -6.61 2.44
C VAL A 85 -13.27 -5.61 1.28
N ASP A 86 -14.27 -4.75 1.10
CA ASP A 86 -14.29 -3.74 0.02
C ASP A 86 -13.05 -2.85 0.07
N MET A 87 -12.82 -2.22 1.24
CA MET A 87 -11.69 -1.32 1.48
C MET A 87 -10.34 -1.99 1.21
N SER A 88 -10.19 -3.23 1.66
CA SER A 88 -8.95 -3.98 1.49
C SER A 88 -8.75 -4.44 0.04
N THR A 89 -9.84 -4.82 -0.63
CA THR A 89 -9.85 -5.35 -1.99
C THR A 89 -9.49 -4.27 -3.00
N ILE A 90 -10.07 -3.07 -2.88
CA ILE A 90 -9.72 -1.94 -3.75
C ILE A 90 -8.28 -1.46 -3.50
N PHE A 91 -7.78 -1.59 -2.27
CA PHE A 91 -6.39 -1.26 -1.93
C PHE A 91 -5.40 -2.27 -2.55
N ILE A 92 -5.73 -3.57 -2.55
CA ILE A 92 -4.96 -4.58 -3.29
C ILE A 92 -4.93 -4.27 -4.78
N TYR A 93 -6.06 -3.85 -5.36
CA TYR A 93 -6.11 -3.43 -6.76
C TYR A 93 -5.14 -2.29 -7.06
N LEU A 94 -5.09 -1.26 -6.21
CA LEU A 94 -4.17 -0.13 -6.36
C LEU A 94 -2.70 -0.59 -6.33
N LEU A 95 -2.32 -1.37 -5.31
CA LEU A 95 -0.95 -1.85 -5.14
C LEU A 95 -0.52 -2.83 -6.23
N GLY A 96 -1.43 -3.68 -6.71
CA GLY A 96 -1.15 -4.65 -7.77
C GLY A 96 -1.01 -4.02 -9.16
N THR A 97 -1.67 -2.90 -9.41
CA THR A 97 -1.78 -2.30 -10.76
C THR A 97 -0.90 -1.05 -10.94
N VAL A 98 -0.54 -0.35 -9.87
CA VAL A 98 0.30 0.87 -9.93
C VAL A 98 1.73 0.53 -9.53
N ARG A 99 2.70 0.71 -10.45
CA ARG A 99 4.12 0.70 -10.06
C ARG A 99 4.38 1.89 -9.15
N LEU A 100 5.05 1.68 -8.01
CA LEU A 100 5.34 2.75 -7.03
C LEU A 100 6.04 3.96 -7.66
N GLN A 101 6.87 3.76 -8.70
CA GLN A 101 7.55 4.83 -9.43
C GLN A 101 6.57 5.78 -10.14
N HIS A 102 5.48 5.26 -10.69
CA HIS A 102 4.44 6.08 -11.33
C HIS A 102 3.54 6.77 -10.30
N LEU A 103 3.41 6.22 -9.10
CA LEU A 103 2.75 6.90 -7.98
C LEU A 103 3.52 8.16 -7.57
N THR A 104 4.85 8.10 -7.54
CA THR A 104 5.69 9.29 -7.27
C THR A 104 5.51 10.36 -8.32
N ALA A 105 5.62 9.97 -9.60
CA ALA A 105 5.46 10.90 -10.71
C ALA A 105 4.07 11.56 -10.68
N ALA A 106 3.03 10.77 -10.43
CA ALA A 106 1.67 11.26 -10.20
C ALA A 106 1.57 12.29 -9.07
N MET A 107 2.18 12.02 -7.91
CA MET A 107 2.14 12.94 -6.77
C MET A 107 2.88 14.25 -7.03
N VAL A 108 3.98 14.21 -7.78
CA VAL A 108 4.79 15.40 -8.06
C VAL A 108 4.23 16.21 -9.22
N GLU A 109 3.92 15.58 -10.35
CA GLU A 109 3.46 16.28 -11.55
C GLU A 109 2.01 16.78 -11.40
N GLN A 110 1.14 15.98 -10.78
CA GLN A 110 -0.30 16.26 -10.79
C GLN A 110 -0.81 16.83 -9.46
N LEU A 111 -0.35 16.28 -8.32
CA LEU A 111 -0.68 16.81 -7.00
C LEU A 111 0.19 18.02 -6.59
N LYS A 112 1.22 18.37 -7.38
CA LYS A 112 2.19 19.44 -7.10
C LYS A 112 2.85 19.35 -5.71
N ILE A 113 2.99 18.13 -5.19
CA ILE A 113 3.71 17.90 -3.94
C ILE A 113 5.22 18.08 -4.22
N PRO A 114 5.97 18.77 -3.35
CA PRO A 114 7.41 18.90 -3.51
C PRO A 114 8.06 17.52 -3.66
N TYR A 115 8.95 17.39 -4.64
CA TYR A 115 9.56 16.11 -5.03
C TYR A 115 10.22 15.41 -3.84
N GLU A 116 10.80 16.14 -2.90
CA GLU A 116 11.41 15.60 -1.68
C GLU A 116 10.41 14.79 -0.85
N TYR A 117 9.21 15.31 -0.63
CA TYR A 117 8.16 14.59 0.12
C TYR A 117 7.60 13.42 -0.67
N ALA A 118 7.39 13.55 -1.98
CA ALA A 118 6.92 12.45 -2.81
C ALA A 118 7.97 11.34 -2.94
N PHE A 119 9.25 11.70 -3.02
CA PHE A 119 10.38 10.78 -3.01
C PHE A 119 10.51 10.10 -1.65
N MET A 120 10.40 10.83 -0.54
CA MET A 120 10.37 10.25 0.82
C MET A 120 9.16 9.33 1.02
N PHE A 121 7.98 9.71 0.54
CA PHE A 121 6.78 8.90 0.61
C PHE A 121 6.94 7.63 -0.24
N THR A 122 7.45 7.75 -1.46
CA THR A 122 7.66 6.57 -2.32
C THR A 122 8.78 5.70 -1.79
N ALA A 123 9.88 6.28 -1.32
CA ALA A 123 10.93 5.55 -0.63
C ALA A 123 10.35 4.85 0.60
N GLY A 124 9.52 5.55 1.39
CA GLY A 124 8.84 5.06 2.60
C GLY A 124 7.83 3.95 2.35
N VAL A 125 6.96 4.08 1.35
CA VAL A 125 6.03 3.02 0.90
C VAL A 125 6.82 1.86 0.28
N ARG A 126 7.95 2.14 -0.36
CA ARG A 126 8.94 1.15 -0.78
C ARG A 126 9.79 0.61 0.38
N PHE A 127 9.67 1.16 1.59
CA PHE A 127 10.22 0.64 2.85
C PHE A 127 9.14 -0.12 3.66
N LEU A 128 7.88 -0.14 3.22
CA LEU A 128 6.86 -0.99 3.82
C LEU A 128 7.27 -2.46 3.65
N PRO A 129 7.31 -3.28 4.71
CA PRO A 129 7.89 -4.63 4.68
C PRO A 129 7.28 -5.56 3.61
N PHE A 130 6.05 -5.30 3.18
CA PHE A 130 5.35 -6.08 2.15
C PHE A 130 5.85 -5.85 0.71
N THR A 131 6.43 -4.69 0.37
CA THR A 131 6.93 -4.36 -0.98
C THR A 131 8.44 -4.07 -1.00
N ALA A 132 8.99 -3.53 0.10
CA ALA A 132 10.42 -3.39 0.37
C ALA A 132 11.16 -4.72 0.53
N GLY A 133 10.41 -5.73 1.02
CA GLY A 133 10.85 -7.09 1.27
C GLY A 133 11.49 -7.78 0.06
N LEU A 134 11.43 -7.20 -1.13
CA LEU A 134 11.87 -7.87 -2.36
C LEU A 134 13.11 -7.28 -3.01
N ARG A 135 13.53 -6.04 -2.69
CA ARG A 135 14.74 -5.45 -3.32
C ARG A 135 15.89 -5.18 -2.36
N PHE A 136 15.63 -4.59 -1.20
CA PHE A 136 16.68 -4.34 -0.20
C PHE A 136 16.72 -5.42 0.88
N LEU A 137 15.64 -6.17 1.06
CA LEU A 137 15.63 -7.33 1.94
C LEU A 137 16.59 -8.44 1.52
N PRO A 138 16.74 -8.83 0.23
CA PRO A 138 17.75 -9.81 -0.13
C PRO A 138 19.16 -9.33 0.26
N ASP A 139 19.48 -8.06 0.00
CA ASP A 139 20.75 -7.45 0.42
C ASP A 139 20.90 -7.40 1.95
N PHE A 140 19.82 -7.08 2.67
CA PHE A 140 19.82 -6.99 4.13
C PHE A 140 19.89 -8.36 4.80
N ILE A 141 19.24 -9.38 4.23
CA ILE A 141 19.34 -10.78 4.65
C ILE A 141 20.77 -11.28 4.42
N GLU A 142 21.36 -10.95 3.27
CA GLU A 142 22.74 -11.33 2.97
C GLU A 142 23.74 -10.61 3.88
N GLU A 143 23.56 -9.31 4.12
CA GLU A 143 24.36 -8.56 5.10
C GLU A 143 24.20 -9.13 6.52
N ASN A 144 22.97 -9.47 6.92
CA ASN A 144 22.70 -10.11 8.20
C ASN A 144 23.42 -11.46 8.29
N ARG A 145 23.36 -12.29 7.23
CA ARG A 145 24.05 -13.58 7.13
C ARG A 145 25.56 -13.41 7.28
N ILE A 146 26.16 -12.49 6.52
CA ILE A 146 27.61 -12.20 6.57
C ILE A 146 28.03 -11.71 7.97
N ILE A 147 27.27 -10.79 8.57
CA ILE A 147 27.57 -10.28 9.92
C ILE A 147 27.41 -11.40 10.95
N SER A 148 26.35 -12.20 10.85
CA SER A 148 26.09 -13.32 11.75
C SER A 148 27.21 -14.36 11.68
N GLU A 149 27.67 -14.71 10.47
CA GLU A 149 28.80 -15.62 10.26
C GLU A 149 30.11 -15.03 10.83
N ALA A 150 30.37 -13.74 10.60
CA ALA A 150 31.54 -13.07 11.16
C ALA A 150 31.52 -13.01 12.70
N GLN A 151 30.35 -12.81 13.32
CA GLN A 151 30.19 -12.87 14.77
C GLN A 151 30.32 -14.30 15.30
N ALA A 152 29.84 -15.30 14.55
CA ALA A 152 30.05 -16.71 14.90
C ALA A 152 31.55 -17.08 14.90
N CYS A 153 32.34 -16.59 13.94
CA CYS A 153 33.80 -16.74 13.94
C CYS A 153 34.48 -16.04 15.13
N ARG A 154 33.87 -14.99 15.70
CA ARG A 154 34.33 -14.30 16.91
C ARG A 154 33.86 -14.95 18.21
N GLY A 155 33.27 -16.14 18.14
CA GLY A 155 32.82 -16.91 19.30
C GLY A 155 31.50 -16.44 19.91
N VAL A 156 30.72 -15.64 19.17
CA VAL A 156 29.41 -15.16 19.63
C VAL A 156 28.37 -16.25 19.41
N GLU A 157 28.22 -17.14 20.40
CA GLU A 157 27.31 -18.28 20.33
C GLU A 157 25.82 -17.88 20.36
N VAL A 158 25.00 -18.56 19.55
CA VAL A 158 23.54 -18.37 19.45
C VAL A 158 22.79 -19.10 20.59
N LYS A 159 23.46 -20.03 21.29
CA LYS A 159 22.85 -20.91 22.30
C LYS A 159 23.02 -20.31 23.71
N GLY A 160 21.91 -20.25 24.48
CA GLY A 160 21.93 -19.77 25.87
C GLY A 160 20.58 -19.25 26.37
N SER A 161 20.59 -18.68 27.58
CA SER A 161 19.42 -18.02 28.20
C SER A 161 18.95 -16.80 27.40
N PHE A 162 17.72 -16.33 27.67
CA PHE A 162 17.12 -15.17 26.99
C PHE A 162 18.04 -13.92 26.99
N ILE A 163 18.74 -13.67 28.09
CA ILE A 163 19.68 -12.55 28.23
C ILE A 163 20.88 -12.71 27.28
N LYS A 164 21.43 -13.93 27.15
CA LYS A 164 22.53 -14.21 26.20
C LYS A 164 22.08 -14.03 24.76
N LYS A 165 20.85 -14.45 24.42
CA LYS A 165 20.26 -14.22 23.09
C LYS A 165 20.09 -12.72 22.79
N CYS A 166 19.63 -11.94 23.76
CA CYS A 166 19.47 -10.50 23.58
C CYS A 166 20.82 -9.79 23.33
N LYS A 167 21.86 -10.19 24.07
CA LYS A 167 23.24 -9.70 23.86
C LYS A 167 23.81 -10.09 22.49
N HIS A 168 23.52 -11.31 22.04
CA HIS A 168 23.87 -11.80 20.69
C HIS A 168 23.20 -10.95 19.60
N TYR A 169 21.90 -10.68 19.72
CA TYR A 169 21.19 -9.80 18.78
C TYR A 169 21.79 -8.39 18.74
N MET A 170 22.12 -7.80 19.90
CA MET A 170 22.78 -6.48 19.94
C MET A 170 24.13 -6.47 19.21
N ALA A 171 24.88 -7.58 19.23
CA ALA A 171 26.17 -7.69 18.54
C ALA A 171 26.04 -7.71 17.01
N ILE A 172 24.90 -8.16 16.47
CA ILE A 172 24.58 -8.15 15.03
C ILE A 172 23.91 -6.83 14.62
N VAL A 173 23.00 -6.32 15.43
CA VAL A 173 22.23 -5.10 15.11
C VAL A 173 23.13 -3.87 15.01
N ARG A 174 24.11 -3.72 15.92
CA ARG A 174 25.01 -2.55 15.91
C ARG A 174 25.81 -2.41 14.59
N PRO A 175 26.55 -3.44 14.11
CA PRO A 175 27.28 -3.31 12.84
C PRO A 175 26.35 -3.18 11.64
N LEU A 176 25.18 -3.81 11.66
CA LEU A 176 24.18 -3.69 10.60
C LEU A 176 23.62 -2.25 10.52
N MET A 177 23.34 -1.63 11.66
CA MET A 177 22.92 -0.23 11.74
C MET A 177 23.99 0.70 11.16
N LEU A 178 25.25 0.54 11.56
CA LEU A 178 26.36 1.38 11.07
C LEU A 178 26.54 1.23 9.55
N ARG A 179 26.42 0.01 9.01
CA ARG A 179 26.47 -0.22 7.56
C ARG A 179 25.29 0.42 6.82
N SER A 180 24.09 0.30 7.37
CA SER A 180 22.90 0.92 6.79
C SER A 180 22.99 2.45 6.78
N LEU A 181 23.54 3.06 7.85
CA LEU A 181 23.78 4.50 7.92
C LEU A 181 24.79 4.95 6.86
N GLY A 182 25.96 4.31 6.78
CA GLY A 182 26.96 4.66 5.76
C GLY A 182 26.43 4.49 4.33
N ARG A 183 25.62 3.46 4.07
CA ARG A 183 24.96 3.30 2.76
C ARG A 183 23.98 4.44 2.48
N SER A 184 23.22 4.87 3.48
CA SER A 184 22.30 6.02 3.36
C SER A 184 23.05 7.31 3.04
N GLU A 185 24.19 7.55 3.68
CA GLU A 185 25.05 8.73 3.42
C GLU A 185 25.60 8.71 2.00
N ILE A 186 26.13 7.58 1.55
CA ILE A 186 26.64 7.43 0.17
C ILE A 186 25.51 7.62 -0.85
N MET A 187 24.32 7.08 -0.56
CA MET A 187 23.15 7.27 -1.42
C MET A 187 22.71 8.75 -1.46
N ALA A 188 22.68 9.43 -0.32
CA ALA A 188 22.34 10.84 -0.24
C ALA A 188 23.34 11.71 -1.00
N LEU A 189 24.65 11.50 -0.78
CA LEU A 189 25.71 12.20 -1.50
C LEU A 189 25.63 11.95 -3.01
N SER A 190 25.36 10.70 -3.42
CA SER A 190 25.17 10.34 -4.83
C SER A 190 23.97 11.05 -5.47
N LEU A 191 22.89 11.22 -4.71
CA LEU A 191 21.71 11.99 -5.16
C LEU A 191 22.05 13.47 -5.28
N GLU A 192 22.70 14.06 -4.29
CA GLU A 192 23.11 15.47 -4.29
C GLU A 192 24.06 15.77 -5.47
N LEU A 193 25.06 14.91 -5.72
CA LEU A 193 25.96 15.01 -6.88
C LEU A 193 25.24 14.88 -8.22
N ARG A 194 24.08 14.21 -8.27
CA ARG A 194 23.21 14.13 -9.46
C ARG A 194 22.25 15.31 -9.59
N GLY A 195 22.42 16.36 -8.78
CA GLY A 195 21.58 17.55 -8.81
C GLY A 195 20.21 17.34 -8.15
N PHE A 196 20.07 16.36 -7.26
CA PHE A 196 18.87 16.20 -6.44
C PHE A 196 18.72 17.43 -5.53
N GLY A 197 17.69 18.23 -5.80
CA GLY A 197 17.43 19.52 -5.13
C GLY A 197 17.24 20.68 -6.11
N SER A 198 17.59 20.48 -7.38
CA SER A 198 17.31 21.46 -8.45
C SER A 198 15.80 21.66 -8.67
N LYS A 199 15.42 22.91 -9.00
CA LYS A 199 14.04 23.33 -9.25
C LYS A 199 13.47 22.79 -10.56
N ASP A 200 14.29 22.72 -11.60
CA ASP A 200 13.89 22.23 -12.92
C ASP A 200 14.13 20.72 -12.99
N ARG A 201 13.05 19.94 -13.11
CA ARG A 201 13.10 18.48 -13.21
C ARG A 201 12.26 17.98 -14.37
N THR A 202 12.78 16.97 -15.05
CA THR A 202 12.09 16.27 -16.14
C THR A 202 11.89 14.81 -15.75
N PHE A 203 10.68 14.28 -15.93
CA PHE A 203 10.37 12.87 -15.69
C PHE A 203 10.59 12.06 -16.97
N VAL A 204 11.24 10.90 -16.84
CA VAL A 204 11.54 10.01 -17.98
C VAL A 204 10.28 9.32 -18.50
N ASP A 205 9.34 9.02 -17.60
CA ASP A 205 8.03 8.47 -17.96
C ASP A 205 7.01 9.61 -18.04
N ASN A 206 6.43 9.82 -19.22
CA ASN A 206 5.37 10.79 -19.42
C ASN A 206 4.05 10.18 -18.88
N VAL A 207 3.55 10.67 -17.74
CA VAL A 207 2.32 10.17 -17.10
C VAL A 207 1.13 11.03 -17.52
N SER A 208 1.11 11.49 -18.77
CA SER A 208 0.06 12.37 -19.28
C SER A 208 -1.25 11.60 -19.47
N PRO A 209 -2.37 12.05 -18.87
CA PRO A 209 -3.69 11.43 -19.06
C PRO A 209 -4.11 11.48 -20.52
N HIS A 210 -4.54 10.33 -21.04
CA HIS A 210 -5.17 10.26 -22.34
C HIS A 210 -6.65 10.65 -22.23
N GLY A 211 -7.31 10.96 -23.36
CA GLY A 211 -8.73 11.37 -23.36
C GLY A 211 -9.69 10.40 -22.64
N LEU A 212 -9.38 9.10 -22.65
CA LEU A 212 -10.14 8.09 -21.91
C LEU A 212 -10.02 8.25 -20.38
N ASP A 213 -8.87 8.70 -19.86
CA ASP A 213 -8.68 8.93 -18.44
C ASP A 213 -9.56 10.09 -17.94
N TYR A 214 -9.71 11.16 -18.73
CA TYR A 214 -10.60 12.28 -18.37
C TYR A 214 -12.07 11.87 -18.31
N ILE A 215 -12.53 11.02 -19.24
CA ILE A 215 -13.89 10.48 -19.22
C ILE A 215 -14.11 9.65 -17.95
N MET A 216 -13.15 8.79 -17.60
CA MET A 216 -13.24 7.97 -16.40
C MET A 216 -13.18 8.80 -15.11
N MET A 217 -12.30 9.80 -15.02
CA MET A 217 -12.27 10.71 -13.87
C MET A 217 -13.60 11.45 -13.71
N THR A 218 -14.16 11.98 -14.80
CA THR A 218 -15.45 12.68 -14.77
C THR A 218 -16.56 11.73 -14.31
N PHE A 219 -16.60 10.51 -14.83
CA PHE A 219 -17.56 9.49 -14.40
C PHE A 219 -17.45 9.17 -12.90
N ILE A 220 -16.22 9.01 -12.38
CA ILE A 220 -15.97 8.75 -10.96
C ILE A 220 -16.47 9.90 -10.08
N VAL A 221 -16.22 11.15 -10.47
CA VAL A 221 -16.72 12.33 -9.74
C VAL A 221 -18.24 12.35 -9.71
N VAL A 222 -18.88 12.18 -10.88
CA VAL A 222 -20.34 12.20 -11.00
C VAL A 222 -20.98 11.06 -10.21
N ALA A 223 -20.41 9.85 -10.25
CA ALA A 223 -20.88 8.71 -9.47
C ALA A 223 -20.78 8.99 -7.96
N THR A 224 -19.68 9.61 -7.53
CA THR A 224 -19.46 9.96 -6.12
C THR A 224 -20.45 11.00 -5.62
N ILE A 225 -20.67 12.06 -6.39
CA ILE A 225 -21.67 13.08 -6.07
C ILE A 225 -23.08 12.45 -6.04
N SER A 226 -23.40 11.60 -7.00
CA SER A 226 -24.70 10.91 -7.07
C SER A 226 -24.96 10.04 -5.84
N ILE A 227 -23.98 9.25 -5.40
CA ILE A 227 -24.12 8.36 -4.23
C ILE A 227 -24.27 9.18 -2.94
N VAL A 228 -23.48 10.25 -2.78
CA VAL A 228 -23.58 11.13 -1.60
C VAL A 228 -24.91 11.88 -1.61
N TYR A 229 -25.36 12.37 -2.77
CA TYR A 229 -26.65 13.04 -2.91
C TYR A 229 -27.83 12.10 -2.63
N LEU A 230 -27.80 10.89 -3.18
CA LEU A 230 -28.79 9.84 -2.90
C LEU A 230 -28.86 9.56 -1.41
N ARG A 231 -27.72 9.50 -0.71
CA ARG A 231 -27.70 9.34 0.75
C ARG A 231 -28.38 10.51 1.47
N ILE A 232 -28.02 11.74 1.14
CA ILE A 232 -28.60 12.94 1.77
C ILE A 232 -30.10 13.01 1.52
N TYR A 233 -30.57 12.64 0.33
CA TYR A 233 -31.99 12.72 -0.05
C TYR A 233 -32.82 11.54 0.48
N LEU A 234 -32.27 10.32 0.49
CA LEU A 234 -32.97 9.12 0.98
C LEU A 234 -32.94 8.97 2.51
N GLY A 235 -32.11 9.74 3.22
CA GLY A 235 -32.18 9.85 4.68
C GLY A 235 -31.87 8.55 5.44
N TYR A 236 -31.13 7.63 4.83
CA TYR A 236 -30.57 6.44 5.47
C TYR A 236 -29.04 6.55 5.58
#